data_AF-A0A7V6B7L6-F1
#
_entry.id   AF-A0A7V6B7L6-F1
#
_cell.length_a   1.000
_cell.length_b   1.000
_cell.length_c   1.000
_cell.angle_alpha   90.00
_cell.angle_beta   90.00
_cell.angle_gamma   90.00
#
_symmetry.space_group_name_H-M   'P 1'
#
loop_
_entity.id
_entity.type
_entity.pdbx_description
1 polymer ?
#
loop_
_entity_poly.entity_id
_entity_poly.type
_entity_poly.pdbx_seq_one_letter_code
_entity_poly.pdbx_strand_id
1 'polypeptide(L)' 'MGSKENENREEEVLHLEALRKQHREIDQKINDMLSKPYLTTEEQVEVATLKKLKLKMKDEILELARRLNIDI' A
#
# COMPACT_ATOMS: atom_id res chain seq x y z
N MET A 1 -4.76 -28.75 17.45
CA MET A 1 -5.19 -28.15 16.17
C MET A 1 -5.22 -26.61 16.19
N GLY A 2 -4.75 -25.91 17.24
CA GLY A 2 -4.82 -24.44 17.33
C GLY A 2 -3.62 -23.64 16.80
N SER A 3 -2.65 -24.28 16.14
CA SER A 3 -1.41 -23.57 15.71
C SER A 3 -1.59 -22.80 14.39
N LYS A 4 -2.33 -23.36 13.42
CA LYS A 4 -2.46 -22.79 12.07
C LYS A 4 -3.22 -21.46 12.03
N GLU A 5 -4.22 -21.28 12.90
CA GLU A 5 -5.03 -20.05 12.93
C GLU A 5 -4.25 -18.86 13.50
N ASN A 6 -3.27 -19.12 14.38
CA ASN A 6 -2.46 -18.06 14.98
C ASN A 6 -1.35 -17.59 14.01
N GLU A 7 -0.67 -18.54 13.36
CA GLU A 7 0.34 -18.25 12.33
C GLU A 7 -0.25 -17.42 11.17
N ASN A 8 -1.44 -17.79 10.70
CA ASN A 8 -2.11 -17.08 9.60
C ASN A 8 -2.44 -15.63 9.96
N ARG A 9 -2.77 -15.36 11.23
CA ARG A 9 -3.09 -14.00 11.70
C ARG A 9 -1.84 -13.14 11.83
N GLU A 10 -0.74 -13.73 12.28
CA GLU A 10 0.57 -13.07 12.36
C GLU A 10 1.12 -12.74 10.96
N GLU A 11 0.98 -13.65 9.99
CA GLU A 11 1.33 -13.39 8.59
C GLU A 11 0.48 -12.27 7.98
N GLU A 12 -0.83 -12.25 8.21
CA GLU A 12 -1.70 -11.19 7.69
C GLU A 12 -1.39 -9.82 8.33
N VAL A 13 -0.99 -9.76 9.61
CA VAL A 13 -0.54 -8.52 10.26
C VAL A 13 0.79 -8.04 9.69
N LEU A 14 1.77 -8.94 9.51
CA LEU A 14 3.05 -8.62 8.87
C LEU A 14 2.86 -8.13 7.44
N HIS A 15 1.93 -8.76 6.70
CA HIS A 15 1.58 -8.36 5.35
C HIS A 15 0.94 -6.97 5.30
N LEU A 16 0.04 -6.66 6.25
CA LEU A 16 -0.55 -5.34 6.39
C LEU A 16 0.50 -4.26 6.72
N GLU A 17 1.45 -4.54 7.60
CA GLU A 17 2.57 -3.63 7.88
C GLU A 17 3.46 -3.40 6.65
N ALA A 18 3.77 -4.47 5.91
CA ALA A 18 4.53 -4.37 4.66
C ALA A 18 3.80 -3.50 3.64
N LEU A 19 2.49 -3.71 3.46
CA LEU A 19 1.64 -2.90 2.59
C LEU A 19 1.60 -1.43 3.01
N ARG A 20 1.49 -1.13 4.31
CA ARG A 20 1.53 0.26 4.81
C ARG A 20 2.88 0.92 4.53
N LYS A 21 3.98 0.18 4.69
CA LYS A 21 5.33 0.66 4.37
C LYS A 21 5.45 0.95 2.87
N GLN A 22 5.06 0.01 2.02
CA GLN A 22 5.08 0.20 0.56
C GLN A 22 4.18 1.35 0.12
N HIS A 23 2.98 1.49 0.70
CA HIS A 23 2.09 2.61 0.44
C HIS A 23 2.76 3.96 0.78
N ARG A 24 3.48 4.04 1.90
CA ARG A 24 4.23 5.25 2.29
C ARG A 24 5.38 5.55 1.33
N GLU A 25 6.11 4.52 0.88
CA GLU A 25 7.19 4.67 -0.11
C GLU A 25 6.65 5.14 -1.47
N ILE A 26 5.52 4.59 -1.93
CA ILE A 26 4.85 5.04 -3.15
C ILE A 26 4.38 6.49 -2.99
N ASP A 27 3.80 6.84 -1.85
CA ASP A 27 3.36 8.21 -1.59
C ASP A 27 4.54 9.19 -1.63
N GLN A 28 5.67 8.81 -1.05
CA GLN A 28 6.89 9.61 -1.08
C GLN A 28 7.45 9.73 -2.51
N LYS A 29 7.46 8.65 -3.31
CA LYS A 29 7.84 8.71 -4.74
C LYS A 29 6.92 9.62 -5.55
N ILE A 30 5.60 9.53 -5.34
CA ILE A 30 4.63 10.40 -5.98
C ILE A 30 4.92 11.86 -5.61
N ASN A 31 5.17 12.13 -4.34
CA ASN A 31 5.42 13.49 -3.86
C ASN A 31 6.74 14.05 -4.39
N ASP A 32 7.79 13.23 -4.48
CA ASP A 32 9.08 13.61 -5.07
C ASP A 32 8.93 13.95 -6.57
N MET A 33 8.18 13.12 -7.32
CA MET A 33 7.85 13.39 -8.72
C MET A 33 6.99 14.65 -8.86
N LEU A 34 5.95 14.82 -8.06
CA LEU A 34 5.08 16.01 -8.06
C LEU A 34 5.80 17.29 -7.62
N SER A 35 6.84 17.16 -6.80
CA SER A 35 7.67 18.29 -6.37
C SER A 35 8.55 18.83 -7.50
N LYS A 36 8.76 18.06 -8.58
CA LYS A 36 9.46 18.57 -9.75
C LYS A 36 8.55 19.52 -10.54
N PRO A 37 8.98 20.76 -10.84
CA PRO A 37 8.16 21.76 -11.52
C PRO A 37 7.86 21.41 -12.99
N TYR A 38 8.60 20.48 -13.60
CA TYR A 38 8.41 20.04 -14.98
C TYR A 38 8.44 18.51 -15.04
N LEU A 39 7.27 17.89 -14.93
CA LEU A 39 7.09 16.46 -15.15
C LEU A 39 7.04 16.19 -16.65
N THR A 40 7.95 15.37 -17.15
CA THR A 40 7.88 14.84 -18.51
C THR A 40 6.61 13.99 -18.69
N THR A 41 6.18 13.78 -19.93
CA THR A 41 4.99 12.95 -20.22
C THR A 41 5.10 11.56 -19.59
N GLU A 42 6.31 10.99 -19.59
CA GLU A 42 6.60 9.70 -18.94
C GLU A 42 6.41 9.78 -17.42
N GLU A 43 6.93 10.81 -16.76
CA GLU A 43 6.73 10.98 -15.31
C GLU A 43 5.25 11.25 -14.95
N GLN A 44 4.46 11.91 -15.80
CA GLN A 44 3.02 12.06 -15.58
C GLN A 44 2.27 10.72 -15.64
N VAL A 45 2.63 9.86 -16.59
CA VAL A 45 2.09 8.50 -16.67
C VAL A 45 2.54 7.68 -15.46
N GLU A 46 3.77 7.85 -15.02
CA GLU A 46 4.31 7.17 -13.84
C GLU A 46 3.57 7.61 -12.57
N VAL A 47 3.35 8.91 -12.36
CA VAL A 47 2.53 9.44 -11.25
C VAL A 47 1.09 8.91 -11.30
N ALA A 48 0.47 8.85 -12.48
CA ALA A 48 -0.87 8.29 -12.64
C ALA A 48 -0.91 6.78 -12.31
N THR A 49 0.12 6.05 -12.69
CA THR A 49 0.28 4.62 -12.38
C THR A 49 0.53 4.41 -10.90
N LEU A 50 1.40 5.21 -10.28
CA LEU A 50 1.67 5.19 -8.85
C LEU A 50 0.42 5.55 -8.03
N LYS A 51 -0.40 6.53 -8.47
CA LYS A 51 -1.69 6.83 -7.84
C LYS A 51 -2.66 5.65 -7.91
N LYS A 52 -2.72 4.93 -9.04
CA LYS A 52 -3.52 3.70 -9.16
C LYS A 52 -2.99 2.59 -8.25
N LEU A 53 -1.67 2.40 -8.18
CA LEU A 53 -1.04 1.45 -7.26
C LEU A 53 -1.34 1.79 -5.81
N LYS A 54 -1.25 3.07 -5.44
CA LYS A 54 -1.62 3.57 -4.11
C LYS A 54 -3.07 3.24 -3.77
N LEU A 55 -3.98 3.45 -4.72
CA LEU A 55 -5.40 3.12 -4.53
C LEU A 55 -5.59 1.62 -4.32
N LYS A 56 -4.96 0.78 -5.16
CA LYS A 56 -4.99 -0.68 -5.00
C LYS A 56 -4.44 -1.13 -3.65
N MET A 57 -3.29 -0.61 -3.23
CA MET A 57 -2.69 -0.94 -1.92
C MET A 57 -3.61 -0.51 -0.78
N LYS A 58 -4.26 0.64 -0.88
CA LYS A 58 -5.23 1.08 0.12
C LYS A 58 -6.43 0.14 0.19
N ASP A 59 -6.93 -0.33 -0.97
CA ASP A 59 -8.00 -1.32 -1.05
C ASP A 59 -7.57 -2.64 -0.41
N GLU A 60 -6.37 -3.12 -0.73
CA GLU A 60 -5.81 -4.36 -0.19
C GLU A 60 -5.60 -4.30 1.33
N ILE A 61 -5.11 -3.15 1.84
CA ILE A 61 -5.04 -2.86 3.28
C ILE A 61 -6.45 -2.88 3.91
N LEU A 62 -7.44 -2.29 3.26
CA LEU A 62 -8.83 -2.28 3.71
C LEU A 62 -9.45 -3.67 3.75
N GLU A 63 -9.20 -4.50 2.75
CA GLU A 63 -9.65 -5.88 2.70
C GLU A 63 -9.00 -6.72 3.81
N LEU A 64 -7.67 -6.61 3.98
CA LEU A 64 -6.93 -7.29 5.04
C LEU A 64 -7.38 -6.83 6.42
N ALA A 65 -7.57 -5.54 6.64
CA ALA A 65 -8.00 -5.02 7.92
C ALA A 65 -9.44 -5.40 8.24
N ARG A 66 -10.35 -5.41 7.26
CA ARG A 66 -11.71 -5.97 7.44
C ARG A 66 -11.67 -7.44 7.83
N ARG A 67 -10.78 -8.22 7.23
CA ARG A 67 -10.59 -9.65 7.55
C ARG A 67 -10.00 -9.84 8.95
N LEU A 68 -9.01 -9.03 9.32
CA LEU A 68 -8.35 -9.04 10.62
C LEU A 68 -9.18 -8.38 11.74
N ASN A 69 -10.28 -7.70 11.37
CA ASN A 69 -11.12 -6.87 12.22
C ASN A 69 -10.31 -5.74 12.90
N ILE A 70 -9.42 -5.13 12.13
CA ILE A 70 -8.61 -3.98 12.53
C ILE A 70 -9.27 -2.73 11.95
N ASP A 71 -9.62 -1.77 12.82
CA ASP A 71 -10.06 -0.44 12.38
C ASP A 71 -8.84 0.34 11.85
N ILE A 72 -8.92 0.88 10.62
CA ILE A 72 -7.84 1.63 9.94
C ILE A 72 -8.20 3.10 9.79
#